data_AF-A0AAE3AGS1-F1
#
_entry.id   AF-A0AAE3AGS1-F1
#
_cell.length_a   1.000
_cell.length_b   1.000
_cell.length_c   1.000
_cell.angle_alpha   90.00
_cell.angle_beta   90.00
_cell.angle_gamma   90.00
#
_symmetry.space_group_name_H-M   'P 1'
#
loop_
_entity.id
_entity.type
_entity.pdbx_description
1 polymer ?
#
loop_
_entity_poly.entity_id
_entity_poly.type
_entity_poly.pdbx_seq_one_letter_code
_entity_poly.pdbx_strand_id
1 'polypeptide(L)'
;MAGGKHILGKPKNHRIFGTARVGERGQIVIPKEARQFYDIRPGDTVLVLGSGESGLVLSKPEVLDRVARQILEDMGRNEEK
;
A
#
# COMPACT_ATOMS: atom_id res chain seq x y z
N MET A 1 30.88 -27.17 -6.60
CA MET A 1 29.45 -26.76 -6.60
C MET A 1 29.37 -25.33 -6.12
N ALA A 2 29.23 -24.37 -7.03
CA ALA A 2 29.14 -22.96 -6.68
C ALA A 2 27.72 -22.66 -6.18
N GLY A 3 27.54 -22.70 -4.85
CA GLY A 3 26.33 -22.23 -4.18
C GLY A 3 26.22 -20.72 -4.38
N GLY A 4 25.46 -20.32 -5.40
CA GLY A 4 25.37 -18.96 -5.88
C GLY A 4 24.92 -17.96 -4.81
N LYS A 5 25.81 -17.00 -4.57
CA LYS A 5 25.57 -15.56 -4.47
C LYS A 5 24.50 -15.09 -3.46
N HIS A 6 25.03 -14.61 -2.33
CA HIS A 6 24.52 -13.46 -1.57
C HIS A 6 23.33 -12.73 -2.22
N ILE A 7 22.19 -12.75 -1.54
CA ILE A 7 21.17 -11.71 -1.68
C ILE A 7 20.95 -11.06 -0.32
N LEU A 8 21.98 -10.32 0.12
CA LEU A 8 21.77 -9.15 0.97
C LEU A 8 20.79 -8.21 0.25
N GLY A 9 19.72 -7.80 0.93
CA GLY A 9 19.13 -6.48 0.70
C GLY A 9 17.89 -6.34 -0.19
N LYS A 10 16.87 -7.21 -0.09
CA LYS A 10 15.50 -6.78 -0.46
C LYS A 10 14.81 -6.21 0.78
N PRO A 11 14.30 -4.96 0.78
CA PRO A 11 13.56 -4.43 1.92
C PRO A 11 12.34 -5.31 2.15
N LYS A 12 12.23 -5.88 3.36
CA LYS A 12 11.20 -6.85 3.76
C LYS A 12 9.75 -6.36 3.65
N ASN A 13 9.53 -5.11 3.24
CA ASN A 13 8.27 -4.41 3.46
C ASN A 13 7.44 -4.09 2.21
N HIS A 14 7.94 -4.34 1.00
CA HIS A 14 7.15 -4.08 -0.23
C HIS A 14 6.74 -5.41 -0.86
N ARG A 15 5.46 -5.76 -0.72
CA ARG A 15 4.86 -6.97 -1.27
C ARG A 15 3.74 -6.60 -2.23
N ILE A 16 3.77 -7.16 -3.43
CA ILE A 16 2.68 -7.05 -4.40
C ILE A 16 1.66 -8.14 -4.04
N PHE A 17 0.40 -7.75 -3.80
CA PHE A 17 -0.68 -8.67 -3.44
C PHE A 17 -1.56 -9.08 -4.64
N GLY A 18 -1.34 -8.46 -5.80
CA GLY A 18 -2.07 -8.73 -7.04
C GLY A 18 -2.58 -7.46 -7.72
N THR A 19 -3.44 -7.63 -8.72
CA THR A 19 -4.19 -6.56 -9.37
C THR A 19 -5.68 -6.76 -9.11
N ALA A 20 -6.45 -5.66 -9.08
CA ALA A 20 -7.90 -5.70 -8.91
C ALA A 20 -8.56 -4.94 -10.07
N ARG A 21 -9.72 -5.43 -10.52
CA ARG A 21 -10.56 -4.69 -11.47
C ARG A 21 -11.53 -3.80 -10.70
N VAL A 22 -11.84 -2.66 -11.30
CA VAL A 22 -12.89 -1.76 -10.84
C VAL A 22 -14.23 -2.30 -11.32
N GLY A 23 -15.18 -2.48 -10.41
CA GLY A 23 -16.54 -2.88 -10.73
C GLY A 23 -17.39 -1.73 -11.28
N GLU A 24 -18.60 -2.03 -11.74
CA GLU A 24 -19.49 -1.06 -12.41
C GLU A 24 -19.80 0.20 -11.60
N ARG A 25 -19.78 0.10 -10.26
CA ARG A 25 -20.05 1.24 -9.36
C ARG A 25 -18.77 1.90 -8.83
N GLY A 26 -17.61 1.63 -9.44
CA GLY A 26 -16.32 2.17 -8.98
C GLY A 26 -15.71 1.43 -7.79
N GLN A 27 -16.28 0.31 -7.35
CA GLN A 27 -15.77 -0.48 -6.24
C GLN A 27 -14.55 -1.31 -6.65
N ILE A 28 -13.57 -1.45 -5.74
CA ILE A 28 -12.45 -2.37 -5.89
C ILE A 28 -12.53 -3.46 -4.83
N VAL A 29 -12.15 -4.69 -5.19
CA VAL A 29 -12.05 -5.80 -4.24
C VAL A 29 -10.62 -5.89 -3.73
N ILE A 30 -10.43 -5.77 -2.41
CA ILE A 30 -9.12 -5.98 -1.79
C ILE A 30 -8.76 -7.48 -1.88
N PRO A 31 -7.63 -7.85 -2.51
CA PRO A 31 -7.19 -9.24 -2.62
C PRO A 31 -7.18 -9.96 -1.27
N LYS A 32 -7.49 -11.26 -1.25
CA LYS A 32 -7.59 -12.05 -0.02
C LYS A 32 -6.28 -12.00 0.78
N GLU A 33 -5.17 -12.09 0.08
CA GLU A 33 -3.82 -12.08 0.64
C GLU A 33 -3.48 -10.74 1.30
N ALA A 34 -3.96 -9.63 0.75
CA ALA A 34 -3.83 -8.30 1.34
C ALA A 34 -4.71 -8.18 2.60
N ARG A 35 -5.96 -8.65 2.53
CA ARG A 35 -6.86 -8.67 3.71
C ARG A 35 -6.28 -9.48 4.86
N GLN A 36 -5.71 -10.64 4.58
CA GLN A 36 -5.07 -11.47 5.60
C GLN A 36 -3.81 -10.84 6.17
N PHE A 37 -2.98 -10.22 5.32
CA PHE A 37 -1.72 -9.62 5.76
C PHE A 37 -1.93 -8.36 6.60
N TYR A 38 -2.87 -7.50 6.22
CA TYR A 38 -3.21 -6.27 6.95
C TYR A 38 -4.29 -6.49 8.02
N ASP A 39 -4.76 -7.73 8.21
CA ASP A 39 -5.87 -8.10 9.10
C ASP A 39 -7.10 -7.18 8.91
N ILE A 40 -7.55 -7.04 7.67
CA ILE A 40 -8.75 -6.27 7.29
C ILE A 40 -9.95 -7.23 7.28
N ARG A 41 -10.92 -6.94 8.13
CA ARG A 41 -12.12 -7.76 8.36
C ARG A 41 -13.38 -7.05 7.86
N PRO A 42 -14.45 -7.79 7.55
CA PRO A 42 -15.75 -7.17 7.27
C PRO A 42 -16.19 -6.29 8.45
N GLY A 43 -16.56 -5.04 8.16
CA GLY A 43 -16.92 -4.04 9.18
C GLY A 43 -15.78 -3.10 9.56
N ASP A 44 -14.53 -3.40 9.18
CA ASP A 44 -13.42 -2.49 9.40
C ASP A 44 -13.56 -1.25 8.51
N THR A 45 -13.18 -0.10 9.08
CA THR A 45 -13.00 1.13 8.31
C THR A 45 -11.58 1.19 7.78
N VAL A 46 -11.43 1.54 6.50
CA VAL A 46 -10.13 1.81 5.89
C VAL A 46 -10.07 3.27 5.49
N LEU A 47 -8.92 3.88 5.70
CA LEU A 47 -8.63 5.20 5.18
C LEU A 47 -8.14 5.08 3.74
N VAL A 48 -8.69 5.93 2.87
CA VAL A 48 -8.27 6.09 1.48
C VAL A 48 -7.66 7.47 1.32
N LEU A 49 -6.37 7.52 0.98
CA LEU A 49 -5.64 8.75 0.68
C LEU A 49 -5.27 8.76 -0.80
N GLY A 50 -5.19 9.95 -1.40
CA GLY A 50 -4.73 10.09 -2.78
C GLY A 50 -4.14 11.46 -3.03
N SER A 51 -3.13 11.49 -3.90
CA SER A 51 -2.62 12.71 -4.54
C SER A 51 -2.59 12.47 -6.05
N GLY A 52 -2.78 13.54 -6.84
CA GLY A 52 -2.93 13.46 -8.30
C GLY A 52 -1.79 12.72 -9.01
N GLU A 53 -0.58 12.76 -8.47
CA GLU A 53 0.60 12.14 -9.07
C GLU A 53 1.00 10.79 -8.45
N SER A 54 0.66 10.55 -7.18
CA SER A 54 1.21 9.43 -6.41
C SER A 54 0.26 8.23 -6.28
N GLY A 55 -0.96 8.34 -6.81
CA GLY A 55 -1.97 7.28 -6.78
C GLY A 55 -2.74 7.20 -5.46
N LEU A 56 -3.43 6.07 -5.26
CA LEU A 56 -4.29 5.83 -4.10
C LEU A 56 -3.59 4.93 -3.06
N VAL A 57 -3.65 5.34 -1.80
CA VAL A 57 -3.11 4.62 -0.64
C VAL A 57 -4.26 4.17 0.25
N LEU A 58 -4.21 2.91 0.70
CA LEU A 58 -5.14 2.35 1.67
C LEU A 58 -4.40 2.08 2.98
N SER A 59 -4.94 2.56 4.09
CA SER A 59 -4.36 2.33 5.42
C SER A 59 -5.42 2.13 6.49
N LYS A 60 -5.00 1.59 7.64
CA LYS A 60 -5.86 1.51 8.83
C LYS A 60 -5.95 2.88 9.52
N PRO A 61 -7.13 3.30 10.02
CA PRO A 61 -7.30 4.60 10.67
C PRO A 61 -6.36 4.82 11.86
N GLU A 62 -5.92 3.77 12.55
CA GLU A 62 -5.05 3.89 13.73
C GLU A 62 -3.62 4.29 13.37
N VAL A 63 -3.21 4.14 12.10
CA VAL A 63 -1.86 4.46 11.60
C VAL A 63 -1.70 5.95 11.24
N LEU A 64 -2.80 6.72 11.30
CA LEU A 64 -2.93 8.06 10.75
C LEU A 64 -1.90 9.07 11.30
N ASP A 65 -1.72 9.11 12.62
CA ASP A 65 -1.22 10.35 13.22
C ASP A 65 0.27 10.62 12.98
N ARG A 66 1.07 9.56 12.81
CA ARG A 66 2.51 9.67 12.51
C ARG A 66 2.83 9.53 11.02
N VAL A 67 2.05 8.70 10.31
CA VAL A 67 2.41 8.27 8.96
C VAL A 67 1.73 9.12 7.90
N ALA A 68 0.57 9.72 8.19
CA ALA A 68 -0.16 10.51 7.19
C ALA A 68 0.61 11.76 6.75
N ARG A 69 1.22 12.50 7.69
CA ARG A 69 2.05 13.67 7.35
C ARG A 69 3.24 13.26 6.49
N GLN A 70 3.94 12.20 6.88
CA GLN A 70 5.10 11.72 6.14
C GLN A 70 4.71 11.18 4.74
N ILE A 71 3.60 10.45 4.62
CA ILE A 71 3.09 9.99 3.32
C ILE A 71 2.70 11.18 2.45
N LEU A 72 1.99 12.18 2.98
CA LEU A 72 1.62 13.39 2.25
C LEU A 72 2.87 14.18 1.80
N GLU A 73 3.88 14.31 2.66
CA GLU A 73 5.14 14.98 2.36
C GLU A 73 5.97 14.21 1.32
N ASP A 74 6.09 12.89 1.45
CA ASP A 74 6.79 12.03 0.49
C ASP A 74 6.06 11.97 -0.86
N MET A 75 4.72 12.08 -0.87
CA MET A 75 3.91 12.22 -2.08
C MET A 75 4.04 13.62 -2.74
N GLY A 76 4.40 14.66 -1.98
CA GLY A 76 4.61 16.02 -2.50
C GLY A 76 6.04 16.34 -2.94
N ARG A 77 7.06 15.61 -2.45
CA ARG A 77 8.47 15.84 -2.82
C ARG A 77 8.85 15.39 -4.24
N ASN A 78 7.97 14.68 -4.94
CA ASN A 78 8.21 14.29 -6.34
C ASN A 78 7.85 15.38 -7.35
N GLU A 79 7.27 16.51 -6.92
CA GLU A 79 6.92 17.65 -7.80
C GLU A 79 8.12 18.53 -8.22
N GLU A 80 9.35 18.28 -7.73
CA GLU A 80 10.49 19.19 -7.97
C GLU A 80 11.71 18.56 -8.68
N LYS A 81 11.50 17.66 -9.65
CA LYS A 81 12.61 17.13 -10.46
C LYS A 81 12.34 17.02 -11.95
#